data_AF-A0A8T6XVY8-F1
#
_entry.id   AF-A0A8T6XVY8-F1
#
_cell.length_a   1.000
_cell.length_b   1.000
_cell.length_c   1.000
_cell.angle_alpha   90.00
_cell.angle_beta   90.00
_cell.angle_gamma   90.00
#
_symmetry.space_group_name_H-M   'P 1'
#
loop_
_entity.id
_entity.type
_entity.pdbx_description
1 polymer ?
#
loop_
_entity_poly.entity_id
_entity_poly.type
_entity_poly.pdbx_seq_one_letter_code
_entity_poly.pdbx_strand_id
1 'polypeptide(L)' 'MEQEELLGIFGELKVMMKEYEAKGKLEPKFDLDSKYDLWSFKDVEIAGRKRKEVSFATI' A
#
# COMPACT_ATOMS: atom_id res chain seq x y z
N MET A 1 -17.69 -15.64 -5.44
CA MET A 1 -16.62 -15.71 -4.43
C MET A 1 -17.26 -15.41 -3.10
N GLU A 2 -17.05 -16.31 -2.14
CA GLU A 2 -17.52 -16.13 -0.78
C GLU A 2 -16.65 -15.10 -0.04
N GLN A 3 -17.16 -14.49 1.03
CA GLN A 3 -16.43 -13.45 1.78
C GLN A 3 -15.08 -13.97 2.33
N GLU A 4 -15.03 -15.23 2.75
CA GLU A 4 -13.80 -15.86 3.25
C GLU A 4 -12.75 -16.02 2.15
N GLU A 5 -13.18 -16.32 0.93
CA GLU A 5 -12.29 -16.46 -0.23
C GLU A 5 -11.66 -15.11 -0.60
N LEU A 6 -12.44 -14.04 -0.55
CA LEU A 6 -11.96 -12.67 -0.75
C LEU A 6 -10.93 -12.24 0.31
N LEU A 7 -11.17 -12.57 1.57
CA LEU A 7 -10.24 -12.30 2.66
C LEU A 7 -8.94 -13.13 2.52
N GLY A 8 -9.04 -14.36 2.04
CA GLY A 8 -7.88 -15.19 1.71
C GLY A 8 -7.00 -14.54 0.64
N ILE A 9 -7.61 -14.12 -0.48
CA ILE A 9 -6.91 -13.42 -1.57
C ILE A 9 -6.29 -12.10 -1.06
N PHE A 10 -7.03 -11.32 -0.26
CA PHE A 10 -6.49 -10.11 0.35
C PHE A 10 -5.25 -10.38 1.20
N GLY A 11 -5.27 -11.45 2.01
CA GLY A 11 -4.12 -11.86 2.82
C GLY A 11 -2.88 -12.17 1.97
N GLU A 12 -3.04 -12.91 0.88
CA GLU A 12 -1.96 -13.22 -0.06
C GLU A 12 -1.39 -11.96 -0.72
N LEU A 13 -2.27 -11.07 -1.20
CA LEU A 13 -1.89 -9.78 -1.78
C LEU A 13 -1.12 -8.90 -0.77
N LYS A 14 -1.58 -8.85 0.48
CA LYS A 14 -0.95 -8.09 1.56
C LYS A 14 0.45 -8.59 1.87
N VAL A 15 0.68 -9.89 1.88
CA VAL A 15 2.02 -10.48 2.06
C VAL A 15 2.97 -10.05 0.94
N MET A 16 2.53 -10.12 -0.32
CA MET A 16 3.34 -9.65 -1.46
C MET A 16 3.65 -8.16 -1.38
N MET A 17 2.69 -7.34 -0.91
CA MET A 17 2.91 -5.91 -0.75
C MET A 17 3.89 -5.57 0.39
N LYS A 18 3.87 -6.32 1.51
CA LYS A 18 4.81 -6.11 2.63
C LYS A 18 6.28 -6.20 2.24
N GLU A 19 6.62 -6.93 1.17
CA GLU A 19 8.00 -6.93 0.65
C GLU A 19 8.47 -5.54 0.21
N TYR A 20 7.56 -4.70 -0.26
CA TYR A 20 7.88 -3.34 -0.70
C TYR A 20 8.02 -2.36 0.48
N GLU A 21 7.32 -2.62 1.59
CA GLU A 21 7.57 -1.95 2.88
C GLU A 21 8.98 -2.26 3.38
N ALA A 22 9.38 -3.54 3.40
CA ALA A 22 10.68 -4.00 3.88
C ALA A 22 11.88 -3.42 3.10
N LYS A 23 11.67 -2.98 1.86
CA LYS A 23 12.68 -2.29 1.03
C LYS A 23 12.90 -0.82 1.45
N GLY A 24 12.20 -0.34 2.48
CA GLY A 24 12.53 0.86 3.26
C GLY A 24 12.18 2.20 2.61
N LYS A 25 11.40 2.21 1.53
CA LYS A 25 11.00 3.44 0.81
C LYS A 25 9.50 3.73 0.83
N LEU A 26 8.72 2.78 1.35
CA LEU A 26 7.29 2.84 1.45
C LEU A 26 6.89 2.51 2.87
N GLU A 27 5.90 3.22 3.38
CA GLU A 27 5.33 3.00 4.70
C GLU A 27 3.81 2.79 4.55
N PRO A 28 3.20 1.94 5.38
CA PRO A 28 1.77 1.74 5.37
C PRO A 28 1.08 2.99 5.91
N LYS A 29 0.18 3.58 5.12
CA LYS A 29 -0.73 4.63 5.58
C LYS A 29 -1.98 4.03 6.21
N PHE A 30 -2.41 2.87 5.73
CA PHE A 30 -3.48 2.07 6.32
C PHE A 30 -3.04 0.61 6.35
N ASP A 31 -3.20 -0.02 7.51
CA ASP A 31 -3.00 -1.46 7.71
C ASP A 31 -4.17 -1.99 8.52
N LEU A 32 -5.22 -2.43 7.81
CA LEU A 32 -6.46 -2.98 8.35
C LEU A 32 -6.66 -4.41 7.83
N ASP A 33 -7.64 -5.11 8.39
CA ASP A 33 -7.97 -6.49 8.00
C ASP A 33 -8.57 -6.60 6.60
N SER A 34 -9.06 -5.49 6.05
CA SER A 34 -9.72 -5.41 4.74
C SER A 34 -9.14 -4.32 3.83
N LYS A 35 -8.03 -3.68 4.25
CA LYS A 35 -7.41 -2.60 3.50
C LYS A 35 -5.92 -2.49 3.83
N TYR A 36 -5.09 -2.36 2.81
CA TYR A 36 -3.66 -2.10 2.99
C TYR A 36 -3.14 -1.10 1.94
N ASP A 37 -2.70 0.06 2.41
CA ASP A 37 -2.23 1.18 1.59
C ASP A 37 -0.75 1.45 1.83
N LEU A 38 0.09 1.23 0.82
CA LEU A 38 1.50 1.61 0.84
C LEU A 38 1.72 2.97 0.18
N TRP A 39 2.43 3.83 0.89
CA TRP A 39 2.68 5.21 0.49
C TRP A 39 4.18 5.51 0.53
N SER A 40 4.62 6.38 -0.37
CA SER A 40 5.96 6.97 -0.29
C SER A 40 5.86 8.34 0.36
N PHE A 41 6.55 8.52 1.49
CA PHE A 41 6.62 9.78 2.23
C PHE A 41 7.92 10.50 1.89
N LYS A 42 7.86 11.33 0.85
CA LYS A 42 8.98 12.16 0.38
C LYS A 42 8.43 13.35 -0.36
N ASP A 43 9.22 14.42 -0.43
CA ASP A 43 8.91 15.53 -1.31
C ASP A 43 9.10 15.08 -2.77
N VAL A 44 7.99 14.95 -3.49
CA VAL A 44 7.96 14.61 -4.92
C VAL A 44 7.22 15.67 -5.70
N GLU A 45 7.73 15.95 -6.89
CA GLU A 45 7.07 16.84 -7.84
C GLU A 45 6.44 16.00 -8.96
N ILE A 46 5.12 16.10 -9.11
CA ILE A 46 4.34 15.40 -10.13
C ILE A 46 3.59 16.46 -10.94
N ALA A 47 3.87 16.55 -12.24
CA ALA A 47 3.25 17.52 -13.14
C ALA A 47 3.28 18.97 -12.60
N GLY A 48 4.44 19.40 -12.07
CA GLY A 48 4.62 20.75 -11.50
C GLY A 48 4.01 20.95 -10.11
N ARG A 49 3.44 19.91 -9.49
CA ARG A 49 2.84 19.98 -8.15
C ARG A 49 3.71 19.25 -7.14
N LYS A 50 4.13 19.96 -6.09
CA LYS A 50 4.80 19.36 -4.93
C LYS A 50 3.78 18.56 -4.12
N ARG A 51 4.17 17.35 -3.75
CA ARG A 51 3.44 16.40 -2.90
C ARG A 51 4.41 15.90 -1.84
N LYS A 52 3.95 15.86 -0.59
CA LYS A 52 4.72 15.33 0.54
C LYS A 52 4.62 13.80 0.66
N GLU A 53 3.62 13.25 0.00
CA GLU A 53 3.27 11.84 0.06
C GLU A 53 2.55 11.44 -1.23
N VAL A 54 2.77 10.20 -1.68
CA VAL A 54 2.17 9.64 -2.89
C VAL A 54 1.80 8.18 -2.64
N SER A 55 0.56 7.82 -2.99
CA SER A 55 0.11 6.41 -2.97
C SER A 55 0.93 5.60 -3.97
N PHE A 56 1.45 4.47 -3.52
CA PHE A 56 2.19 3.52 -4.35
C PHE A 56 1.30 2.35 -4.78
N ALA A 57 0.65 1.70 -3.83
CA ALA A 57 -0.26 0.59 -4.07
C ALA A 57 -1.29 0.50 -2.94
N THR A 58 -2.51 0.13 -3.30
CA THR A 58 -3.67 -0.01 -2.39
C THR A 58 -4.41 -1.28 -2.78
N ILE A 59 -4.75 -2.09 -1.78
CA ILE A 59 -5.61 -3.28 -1.89
C ILE A 59 -6.68 -3.27 -0.80
#